data_AF-A0AAD8V563-F1
#
_entry.id   AF-A0AAD8V563-F1
#
_cell.length_a   1.000
_cell.length_b   1.000
_cell.length_c   1.000
_cell.angle_alpha   90.00
_cell.angle_beta   90.00
_cell.angle_gamma   90.00
#
_symmetry.space_group_name_H-M   'P 1'
#
loop_
_entity.id
_entity.type
_entity.pdbx_description
1 polymer ?
#
loop_
_entity_poly.entity_id
_entity_poly.type
_entity_poly.pdbx_seq_one_letter_code
_entity_poly.pdbx_strand_id
1 'polypeptide(L)'
;MEALTQTNAVPLRREHNLSPLFSGLFFLDFYFGCFDMEKREWQRRMSRVVVMWLEDIRSSGTDLDEYGAAVRKLYLDNAWLHGWRWHLLGGRGPRLVALTSGPMPEDWKLHWDWDWDLEDDEFAAEFWEMLENSPLRIPGRMKY
;
A
#
# COMPACT_ATOMS: atom_id res chain seq x y z
N MET A 1 -40.36 10.82 7.61
CA MET A 1 -39.33 10.50 8.62
C MET A 1 -38.48 9.38 8.07
N GLU A 2 -37.26 9.78 7.75
CA GLU A 2 -35.99 9.03 7.62
C GLU A 2 -35.90 7.77 8.53
N ALA A 3 -35.10 6.75 8.28
CA ALA A 3 -33.96 6.58 7.38
C ALA A 3 -33.82 5.09 6.99
N LEU A 4 -33.50 4.85 5.72
CA LEU A 4 -32.90 3.61 5.25
C LEU A 4 -31.47 3.54 5.82
N THR A 5 -31.21 2.63 6.76
CA THR A 5 -29.83 2.26 7.10
C THR A 5 -29.34 1.30 6.02
N GLN A 6 -28.87 1.87 4.90
CA GLN A 6 -27.91 1.17 4.06
C GLN A 6 -26.64 1.00 4.89
N THR A 7 -26.49 -0.19 5.48
CA THR A 7 -25.19 -0.71 5.91
C THR A 7 -24.27 -0.62 4.70
N ASN A 8 -23.37 0.35 4.74
CA ASN A 8 -22.23 0.47 3.83
C ASN A 8 -21.38 -0.79 3.97
N ALA A 9 -21.70 -1.82 3.18
CA ALA A 9 -20.74 -2.86 2.89
C ALA A 9 -19.53 -2.16 2.25
N VAL A 10 -18.36 -2.36 2.85
CA VAL A 10 -17.07 -1.95 2.28
C VAL A 10 -17.04 -2.43 0.82
N PRO A 11 -16.81 -1.55 -0.17
CA PRO A 11 -16.83 -1.96 -1.57
C PRO A 11 -15.59 -2.80 -1.86
N LEU A 12 -15.70 -4.11 -1.63
CA LEU A 12 -14.74 -5.09 -2.13
C LEU A 12 -14.88 -5.12 -3.65
N ARG A 13 -13.81 -4.68 -4.33
CA ARG A 13 -13.60 -4.61 -5.79
C ARG A 13 -14.31 -3.46 -6.52
N ARG A 14 -13.60 -2.33 -6.63
CA ARG A 14 -13.50 -1.69 -7.94
C ARG A 14 -12.63 -2.60 -8.82
N GLU A 15 -13.10 -2.92 -10.02
CA GLU A 15 -12.31 -3.62 -11.05
C GLU A 15 -11.17 -2.72 -11.51
N HIS A 16 -10.13 -2.59 -10.69
CA HIS A 16 -8.88 -2.03 -11.13
C HIS A 16 -8.29 -3.02 -12.13
N ASN A 17 -7.97 -2.58 -13.35
CA ASN A 17 -7.18 -3.34 -14.31
C ASN A 17 -5.75 -3.47 -13.76
N LEU A 18 -5.59 -4.39 -12.82
CA LEU A 18 -4.33 -4.66 -12.16
C LEU A 18 -3.47 -5.55 -13.06
N SER A 19 -2.15 -5.32 -13.01
CA SER A 19 -1.23 -6.28 -13.60
C SER A 19 -1.37 -7.64 -12.90
N PRO A 20 -0.95 -8.74 -13.55
CA PRO A 20 -0.87 -10.04 -12.91
C PRO A 20 -0.10 -10.00 -11.58
N LEU A 21 1.01 -9.24 -11.50
CA LEU A 21 1.77 -9.04 -10.26
C LEU A 21 0.90 -8.43 -9.16
N PHE A 22 0.25 -7.28 -9.41
CA PHE A 22 -0.56 -6.65 -8.38
C PHE A 22 -1.74 -7.53 -7.97
N SER A 23 -2.40 -8.19 -8.92
CA SER A 23 -3.45 -9.16 -8.63
C SER A 23 -2.97 -10.29 -7.70
N GLY A 24 -1.76 -10.82 -7.95
CA GLY A 24 -1.12 -11.81 -7.08
C GLY A 24 -0.80 -11.27 -5.70
N LEU A 25 -0.24 -10.05 -5.61
CA LEU A 25 0.05 -9.41 -4.32
C LEU A 25 -1.23 -9.20 -3.49
N PHE A 26 -2.35 -8.80 -4.11
CA PHE A 26 -3.65 -8.69 -3.40
C PHE A 26 -4.13 -10.02 -2.83
N PHE A 27 -3.97 -11.11 -3.58
CA PHE A 27 -4.34 -12.43 -3.09
C PHE A 27 -3.48 -12.86 -1.89
N LEU A 28 -2.19 -12.52 -1.93
CA LEU A 28 -1.24 -12.84 -0.86
C LEU A 28 -1.47 -12.01 0.41
N ASP A 29 -1.98 -10.78 0.31
CA ASP A 29 -2.36 -9.96 1.48
C ASP A 29 -3.37 -10.69 2.37
N PHE A 30 -4.40 -11.27 1.76
CA PHE A 30 -5.37 -12.10 2.47
C PHE A 30 -4.72 -13.33 3.12
N TYR A 31 -3.79 -13.99 2.42
CA TYR A 31 -3.13 -15.20 2.92
C TYR A 31 -2.18 -14.91 4.09
N PHE A 32 -1.34 -13.87 3.96
CA PHE A 32 -0.37 -13.52 4.98
C PHE A 32 -1.00 -12.84 6.20
N GLY A 33 -2.18 -12.22 6.05
CA GLY A 33 -2.93 -11.61 7.14
C GLY A 33 -3.36 -12.58 8.25
N CYS A 34 -3.34 -13.89 7.99
CA CYS A 34 -3.64 -14.92 8.99
C CYS A 34 -2.44 -15.35 9.84
N PHE A 35 -1.24 -14.84 9.59
CA PHE A 35 -0.02 -15.28 10.28
C PHE A 35 0.63 -14.13 11.05
N ASP A 36 1.04 -14.41 12.30
CA ASP A 36 2.00 -13.57 13.02
C ASP A 36 3.40 -13.80 12.43
N MET A 37 3.99 -12.76 11.84
CA MET A 37 5.20 -12.87 11.05
C MET A 37 6.12 -11.67 11.25
N GLU A 38 7.37 -11.95 11.62
CA GLU A 38 8.39 -10.91 11.70
C GLU A 38 8.69 -10.31 10.31
N LYS A 39 8.97 -9.01 10.29
CA LYS A 39 9.33 -8.24 9.07
C LYS A 39 10.33 -8.95 8.16
N ARG A 40 11.42 -9.49 8.72
CA ARG A 40 12.48 -10.16 7.92
C ARG A 40 11.96 -11.42 7.24
N GLU A 41 11.15 -12.20 7.94
CA GLU A 41 10.58 -13.42 7.38
C GLU A 41 9.55 -13.09 6.30
N TRP A 42 8.70 -12.08 6.54
CA TRP A 42 7.76 -11.58 5.53
C TRP A 42 8.49 -11.11 4.27
N GLN A 43 9.55 -10.30 4.41
CA GLN A 43 10.34 -9.81 3.27
C GLN A 43 10.96 -10.96 2.48
N ARG A 44 11.55 -11.94 3.18
CA ARG A 44 12.15 -13.11 2.53
C ARG A 44 11.13 -13.95 1.76
N ARG A 45 9.95 -14.17 2.33
CA ARG A 45 8.86 -14.90 1.66
C ARG A 45 8.33 -14.12 0.47
N MET A 46 8.12 -12.82 0.64
CA MET A 46 7.61 -11.96 -0.43
C MET A 46 8.55 -11.94 -1.62
N SER A 47 9.85 -11.74 -1.40
CA SER A 47 10.86 -11.79 -2.46
C SER A 47 10.85 -13.13 -3.21
N ARG A 48 10.72 -14.26 -2.50
CA ARG A 48 10.66 -15.59 -3.15
C ARG A 48 9.41 -15.75 -4.01
N VAL A 49 8.24 -15.36 -3.50
CA VAL A 49 6.99 -15.49 -4.24
C VAL A 49 7.00 -14.60 -5.49
N VAL A 50 7.53 -13.38 -5.39
CA VAL A 50 7.69 -12.49 -6.55
C VAL A 50 8.60 -13.12 -7.61
N VAL A 51 9.76 -13.68 -7.21
CA VAL A 51 10.68 -14.33 -8.16
C VAL A 51 9.98 -15.50 -8.85
N MET A 52 9.35 -16.41 -8.09
CA MET A 52 8.62 -17.56 -8.67
C MET A 52 7.55 -17.10 -9.67
N TRP A 53 6.79 -16.05 -9.32
CA TRP A 53 5.77 -15.49 -10.20
C TRP A 53 6.36 -14.90 -11.50
N LEU A 54 7.51 -14.22 -11.42
CA LEU A 54 8.20 -13.66 -12.58
C LEU A 54 8.82 -14.75 -13.46
N GLU A 55 9.28 -15.85 -12.88
CA GLU A 55 9.71 -17.04 -13.63
C GLU A 55 8.56 -17.61 -14.46
N ASP A 56 7.35 -17.70 -13.91
CA ASP A 56 6.16 -18.15 -14.63
C ASP A 56 5.76 -17.19 -15.76
N ILE A 57 5.78 -15.88 -15.49
CA ILE A 57 5.51 -14.85 -16.52
C ILE A 57 6.53 -14.96 -17.65
N ARG A 58 7.82 -15.05 -17.33
CA ARG A 58 8.87 -15.20 -18.35
C ARG A 58 8.70 -16.49 -19.15
N SER A 59 8.35 -17.59 -18.48
CA SER A 59 8.11 -18.89 -19.11
C SER A 59 6.91 -18.88 -20.07
N SER A 60 5.97 -17.96 -19.89
CA SER A 60 4.88 -17.71 -20.84
C SER A 60 5.31 -16.99 -22.14
N GLY A 61 6.59 -16.62 -22.26
CA GLY A 61 7.14 -15.88 -23.40
C GLY A 61 6.99 -14.36 -23.29
N THR A 62 6.63 -13.85 -22.11
CA THR A 62 6.51 -12.41 -21.86
C THR A 62 7.90 -11.81 -21.59
N ASP A 63 8.20 -10.69 -22.24
CA ASP A 63 9.41 -9.90 -21.98
C ASP A 63 9.29 -9.19 -20.62
N LEU A 64 10.24 -9.47 -19.71
CA LEU A 64 10.20 -8.93 -18.35
C LEU A 64 10.58 -7.44 -18.27
N ASP A 65 11.34 -6.91 -19.23
CA ASP A 65 11.67 -5.49 -19.27
C ASP A 65 10.44 -4.67 -19.70
N GLU A 66 9.76 -5.11 -20.76
CA GLU A 66 8.50 -4.50 -21.21
C GLU A 66 7.42 -4.62 -20.14
N TYR A 67 7.27 -5.82 -19.56
CA TYR A 67 6.35 -6.06 -18.45
C TYR A 67 6.66 -5.16 -17.25
N GLY A 68 7.92 -5.07 -16.86
CA GLY A 68 8.37 -4.22 -15.75
C GLY A 68 8.11 -2.73 -15.99
N ALA A 69 8.31 -2.25 -17.21
CA ALA A 69 7.96 -0.88 -17.59
C ALA A 69 6.44 -0.63 -17.47
N ALA A 70 5.60 -1.57 -17.94
CA ALA A 70 4.15 -1.47 -17.83
C ALA A 70 3.68 -1.50 -16.36
N VAL A 71 4.24 -2.39 -15.54
CA VAL A 71 3.92 -2.48 -14.10
C VAL A 71 4.31 -1.21 -13.37
N ARG A 72 5.52 -0.66 -13.61
CA ARG A 72 5.94 0.60 -13.00
C ARG A 72 5.04 1.76 -13.40
N LYS A 73 4.68 1.86 -14.68
CA LYS A 73 3.74 2.89 -15.14
C LYS A 73 2.39 2.76 -14.43
N LEU A 74 1.84 1.55 -14.37
CA LEU A 74 0.60 1.28 -13.67
C LEU A 74 0.68 1.67 -12.19
N TYR A 75 1.80 1.37 -11.52
CA TYR A 75 2.04 1.80 -10.14
C TYR A 75 2.02 3.32 -10.03
N LEU A 76 2.82 4.03 -10.82
CA LEU A 76 2.93 5.49 -10.77
C LEU A 76 1.61 6.21 -11.09
N ASP A 77 0.83 5.68 -12.04
CA ASP A 77 -0.43 6.28 -12.49
C ASP A 77 -1.62 5.98 -11.56
N ASN A 78 -1.46 5.06 -10.59
CA ASN A 78 -2.55 4.59 -9.75
C ASN A 78 -2.32 4.95 -8.28
N ALA A 79 -2.86 6.11 -7.87
CA ALA A 79 -2.79 6.61 -6.50
C ALA A 79 -3.32 5.62 -5.45
N TRP A 80 -4.27 4.75 -5.82
CA TRP A 80 -4.76 3.73 -4.89
C TRP A 80 -3.70 2.69 -4.54
N LEU A 81 -2.80 2.33 -5.47
CA LEU A 81 -1.69 1.41 -5.19
C LEU A 81 -0.66 2.01 -4.22
N HIS A 82 -0.54 3.35 -4.17
CA HIS A 82 0.39 4.04 -3.27
C HIS A 82 -0.15 4.06 -1.84
N GLY A 83 -1.48 4.17 -1.70
CA GLY A 83 -2.16 4.12 -0.40
C GLY A 83 -2.46 2.70 0.09
N TRP A 84 -2.25 1.67 -0.74
CA TRP A 84 -2.56 0.29 -0.36
C TRP A 84 -1.56 -0.23 0.67
N ARG A 85 -2.07 -0.50 1.87
CA ARG A 85 -1.36 -1.16 2.97
C ARG A 85 -1.82 -2.59 3.13
N TRP A 86 -0.86 -3.44 3.48
CA TRP A 86 -1.13 -4.83 3.84
C TRP A 86 -1.79 -4.93 5.21
N HIS A 87 -2.56 -5.98 5.43
CA HIS A 87 -3.18 -6.29 6.72
C HIS A 87 -2.54 -7.54 7.28
N LEU A 88 -1.68 -7.39 8.28
CA LEU A 88 -1.02 -8.51 8.95
C LEU A 88 -1.65 -8.78 10.31
N LEU A 89 -1.53 -10.02 10.80
CA LEU A 89 -2.04 -10.36 12.12
C LEU A 89 -1.30 -9.51 13.17
N GLY A 90 -2.02 -8.63 13.87
CA GLY A 90 -1.43 -7.68 14.82
C GLY A 90 -1.46 -6.20 14.41
N GLY A 91 -1.89 -5.85 13.19
CA GLY A 91 -2.12 -4.45 12.82
C GLY A 91 -1.90 -4.09 11.34
N ARG A 92 -1.57 -2.82 11.10
CA ARG A 92 -1.23 -2.32 9.76
C ARG A 92 0.12 -2.90 9.32
N GLY A 93 0.14 -3.52 8.14
CA GLY A 93 1.35 -4.04 7.50
C GLY A 93 2.04 -3.01 6.60
N PRO A 94 3.04 -3.45 5.83
CA PRO A 94 3.79 -2.55 4.97
C PRO A 94 2.96 -2.01 3.80
N ARG A 95 3.39 -0.87 3.25
CA ARG A 95 2.97 -0.38 1.93
C ARG A 95 4.11 -0.53 0.93
N LEU A 96 3.77 -0.70 -0.34
CA LEU A 96 4.75 -0.60 -1.42
C LEU A 96 5.08 0.88 -1.63
N VAL A 97 6.36 1.23 -1.68
CA VAL A 97 6.82 2.61 -1.97
C VAL A 97 7.56 2.72 -3.28
N ALA A 98 8.27 1.67 -3.68
CA ALA A 98 8.99 1.64 -4.95
C ALA A 98 9.16 0.21 -5.48
N LEU A 99 9.45 0.13 -6.78
CA LEU A 99 9.66 -1.11 -7.51
C LEU A 99 10.82 -0.91 -8.48
N THR A 100 11.82 -1.78 -8.43
CA THR A 100 12.80 -1.95 -9.49
C THR A 100 12.48 -3.20 -10.30
N SER A 101 12.72 -3.15 -11.60
CA SER A 101 12.55 -4.30 -12.50
C SER A 101 13.78 -4.42 -13.40
N GLY A 102 14.01 -5.63 -13.91
CA GLY A 102 15.01 -5.93 -14.92
C GLY A 102 14.64 -7.17 -15.73
N PRO A 103 15.53 -7.61 -16.64
CA PRO A 103 15.26 -8.69 -17.57
C PRO A 103 15.22 -10.06 -16.89
N MET A 104 15.84 -10.19 -15.71
CA MET A 104 15.81 -11.42 -14.93
C MET A 104 14.86 -11.29 -13.74
N PRO A 105 14.12 -12.35 -13.36
CA PRO A 105 13.27 -12.37 -12.16
C PRO A 105 13.98 -11.85 -10.89
N GLU A 106 15.26 -12.16 -10.73
CA GLU A 106 16.08 -11.82 -9.57
C GLU A 106 16.46 -10.33 -9.51
N ASP A 107 16.37 -9.61 -10.64
CA ASP A 107 16.64 -8.18 -10.70
C ASP A 107 15.50 -7.36 -10.07
N TRP A 108 14.34 -7.97 -9.89
CA TRP A 108 13.15 -7.30 -9.37
C TRP A 108 13.22 -7.13 -7.86
N LYS A 109 12.97 -5.90 -7.40
CA LYS A 109 12.89 -5.59 -5.97
C LYS A 109 11.68 -4.72 -5.69
N LEU A 110 10.89 -5.15 -4.73
CA LEU A 110 9.77 -4.38 -4.20
C LEU A 110 10.23 -3.76 -2.88
N HIS A 111 10.18 -2.44 -2.80
CA HIS A 111 10.59 -1.67 -1.64
C HIS A 111 9.37 -1.39 -0.78
N TRP A 112 9.44 -1.83 0.47
CA TRP A 112 8.33 -1.83 1.40
C TRP A 112 8.61 -0.89 2.57
N ASP A 113 7.69 0.03 2.80
CA ASP A 113 7.68 0.89 3.97
C ASP A 113 6.83 0.24 5.06
N TRP A 114 7.46 0.00 6.21
CA TRP A 114 6.85 -0.60 7.39
C TRP A 114 6.52 0.43 8.44
N ASP A 115 6.97 1.67 8.26
CA ASP A 115 6.75 2.72 9.23
C ASP A 115 5.30 3.21 9.08
N TRP A 116 4.53 3.03 10.13
CA TRP A 116 3.14 3.47 10.22
C TRP A 116 3.02 4.73 11.08
N ASP A 117 4.05 5.07 11.87
CA ASP A 117 4.00 6.15 12.86
C ASP A 117 4.33 7.50 12.20
N LEU A 118 5.22 7.52 11.20
CA LEU A 118 5.66 8.75 10.54
C LEU A 118 4.56 9.55 9.83
N GLU A 119 3.55 8.89 9.25
CA GLU A 119 2.46 9.60 8.55
C GLU A 119 1.43 10.20 9.53
N ASP A 120 1.20 9.53 10.66
CA ASP A 120 0.32 10.04 11.72
C ASP A 120 1.02 11.18 12.49
N ASP A 121 2.36 11.13 12.63
CA ASP A 121 3.16 12.17 13.29
C ASP A 121 3.33 13.45 12.44
N GLU A 122 3.52 13.36 11.12
CA GLU A 122 3.55 14.54 10.25
C GLU A 122 2.17 15.24 10.22
N PHE A 123 1.09 14.47 10.13
CA PHE A 123 -0.27 15.03 10.20
C PHE A 123 -0.59 15.61 11.59
N ALA A 124 -0.13 14.95 12.67
CA ALA A 124 -0.26 15.49 14.01
C ALA A 124 0.55 16.78 14.18
N ALA A 125 1.77 16.84 13.64
CA ALA A 125 2.60 18.04 13.67
C ALA A 125 1.95 19.20 12.92
N GLU A 126 1.43 18.99 11.71
CA GLU A 126 0.70 20.01 10.95
C GLU A 126 -0.59 20.46 11.68
N PHE A 127 -1.30 19.52 12.30
CA PHE A 127 -2.50 19.80 13.09
C PHE A 127 -2.19 20.65 14.34
N TRP A 128 -1.13 20.30 15.08
CA TRP A 128 -0.68 21.06 16.25
C TRP A 128 -0.09 22.42 15.86
N GLU A 129 0.69 22.49 14.78
CA GLU A 129 1.21 23.75 14.24
C GLU A 129 0.07 24.68 13.80
N MET A 130 -0.99 24.15 13.19
CA MET A 130 -2.18 24.90 12.83
C MET A 130 -2.97 25.39 14.07
N LEU A 131 -3.04 24.60 15.14
CA LEU A 131 -3.66 25.01 16.41
C LEU A 131 -2.84 26.09 17.12
N GLU A 132 -1.51 25.95 17.16
CA GLU A 132 -0.60 26.88 17.83
C GLU A 132 -0.43 28.20 17.05
N ASN A 133 -0.50 28.16 15.71
CA ASN A 133 -0.33 29.34 14.83
C ASN A 133 -1.63 29.81 14.16
N SER A 134 -2.80 29.40 14.67
CA SER A 134 -4.08 29.80 14.08
C SER A 134 -4.25 31.34 14.10
N PRO A 135 -4.49 32.01 12.96
CA PRO A 135 -4.70 33.47 12.92
C PRO A 135 -6.04 33.90 13.54
N LEU A 136 -6.86 32.95 13.98
CA LEU A 136 -8.13 33.20 14.64
C LEU A 136 -7.90 33.50 16.13
N ARG A 137 -7.64 34.78 16.43
CA ARG A 137 -7.95 35.33 17.76
C ARG A 137 -9.45 35.14 18.00
N ILE A 138 -9.84 34.17 18.83
CA ILE A 138 -11.20 34.07 19.35
C ILE A 138 -11.47 35.38 20.11
N PRO A 139 -12.36 36.28 19.64
CA PRO A 139 -12.71 37.47 20.39
C PRO A 139 -13.68 37.03 21.47
N GLY A 140 -13.15 36.68 22.64
CA GLY A 140 -13.96 36.09 23.70
C GLY A 140 -13.23 35.84 25.00
N ARG A 141 -12.30 36.71 25.42
CA ARG A 141 -11.98 36.85 26.85
C ARG A 141 -12.67 38.09 27.39
N MET A 142 -13.90 37.92 27.87
CA MET A 142 -14.45 38.83 28.86
C MET A 142 -13.67 38.65 30.16
N LYS A 143 -13.12 39.77 30.66
CA LYS A 143 -12.57 39.90 32.00
C LYS A 143 -13.72 39.76 33.00
N TYR A 144 -13.54 38.91 34.01
CA TYR A 144 -14.13 39.08 35.34
C TYR A 144 -12.99 39.11 36.35
#